data_AF-A0A2M8G8Q4-F1
#
_entry.id   AF-A0A2M8G8Q4-F1
#
_cell.length_a   1.000
_cell.length_b   1.000
_cell.length_c   1.000
_cell.angle_alpha   90.00
_cell.angle_beta   90.00
_cell.angle_gamma   90.00
#
_symmetry.space_group_name_H-M   'P 1'
#
loop_
_entity.id
_entity.type
_entity.pdbx_description
1 polymer ?
#
loop_
_entity_poly.entity_id
_entity_poly.type
_entity_poly.pdbx_seq_one_letter_code
_entity_poly.pdbx_strand_id
1 'polypeptide(L)'
;MVLESGQKFASPKEEIDWLKQQLQAKMQEAGKFPLSKETAFEPAKEAAKEVIKEYSVQPFEQTLTLKHKLSEKEVGARVLELKPEVHDRQIEELLGILEERGIANAISVSRGLGPHIEDDFHRVLVQYLLGQMDKLGFKFSSDLSLSLGMALYEITFPQEQVKEVLQEGKTFKDLVSKMEQLYSGLAALSASSQKGGFKLFSKPKPYFVLELAVPAFGEEISFYVAVPREKALILEKQLLAIFPRAQLKEEKNDYNIFNFGGVTLGAVAKLKTSSVLPIRTYDKLNVDPMEIISNAFSKLEKEGEGAVMQIIVSPSDGSFFQRIQDVIKAIRKGEPLPKALSSGSGSGLGKAFLEAFTGLITGAPSKKKDESQLGKLVNEEVINLLNVKASRDLMRTNIRLLFSGKTKEEVVGHLNELKSAFSQFTEPNGNSFIFKDCEGKKLDKLFYQFAFRIFDKNEAFY
;
A
#
# COMPACT_ATOMS: atom_id res chain seq x y z
N MET A 1 4.21 8.18 34.34
CA MET A 1 2.84 8.72 34.32
C MET A 1 2.01 7.94 35.32
N VAL A 2 1.58 8.57 36.40
CA VAL A 2 0.65 7.96 37.38
C VAL A 2 -0.53 8.92 37.42
N LEU A 3 -1.76 8.41 37.32
CA LEU A 3 -2.94 9.23 37.62
C LEU A 3 -2.66 10.00 38.91
N GLU A 4 -2.93 11.29 38.94
CA GLU A 4 -3.05 11.96 40.23
C GLU A 4 -4.04 11.14 41.06
N SER A 5 -3.60 10.69 42.22
CA SER A 5 -4.28 9.69 43.03
C SER A 5 -5.78 10.00 43.13
N GLY A 6 -6.62 9.21 42.45
CA GLY A 6 -8.08 9.29 42.54
C GLY A 6 -8.83 10.01 41.41
N GLN A 7 -8.20 10.34 40.27
CA GLN A 7 -8.95 10.89 39.13
C GLN A 7 -9.91 9.85 38.54
N LYS A 8 -11.22 10.12 38.66
CA LYS A 8 -12.31 9.26 38.18
C LYS A 8 -13.11 9.96 37.10
N PHE A 9 -13.28 9.31 35.95
CA PHE A 9 -14.10 9.86 34.86
C PHE A 9 -15.58 9.60 35.12
N ALA A 10 -16.39 10.65 35.02
CA ALA A 10 -17.84 10.61 35.15
C ALA A 10 -18.54 10.35 33.81
N SER A 11 -17.82 10.37 32.68
CA SER A 11 -18.36 10.02 31.36
C SER A 11 -17.29 9.55 30.38
N PRO A 12 -17.66 8.77 29.33
CA PRO A 12 -16.75 8.40 28.23
C PRO A 12 -16.08 9.61 27.55
N LYS A 13 -16.82 10.72 27.45
CA LYS A 13 -16.31 11.95 26.83
C LYS A 13 -15.18 12.58 27.66
N GLU A 14 -15.33 12.61 28.98
CA GLU A 14 -14.32 13.14 29.91
C GLU A 14 -13.04 12.30 29.91
N GLU A 15 -13.19 10.97 29.82
CA GLU A 15 -12.08 10.02 29.68
C GLU A 15 -11.29 10.27 28.38
N ILE A 16 -11.99 10.41 27.26
CA ILE A 16 -11.38 10.70 25.95
C ILE A 16 -10.69 12.07 25.98
N ASP A 17 -11.31 13.08 26.58
CA ASP A 17 -10.74 14.43 26.66
C ASP A 17 -9.49 14.50 27.54
N TRP A 18 -9.42 13.69 28.61
CA TRP A 18 -8.21 13.54 29.41
C TRP A 18 -7.08 12.82 28.66
N LEU A 19 -7.38 11.71 27.97
CA LEU A 19 -6.37 10.99 27.17
C LEU A 19 -5.78 11.88 26.07
N LYS A 20 -6.56 12.79 25.50
CA LYS A 20 -6.08 13.82 24.56
C LYS A 20 -5.08 14.78 25.21
N GLN A 21 -5.37 15.25 26.43
CA GLN A 21 -4.45 16.14 27.16
C GLN A 21 -3.12 15.44 27.48
N GLN A 22 -3.16 14.18 27.87
CA GLN A 22 -1.96 13.38 28.15
C GLN A 22 -1.12 13.15 26.89
N LEU A 23 -1.78 12.85 25.77
CA LEU A 23 -1.11 12.73 24.48
C LEU A 23 -0.43 14.05 24.08
N GLN A 24 -1.10 15.18 24.27
CA GLN A 24 -0.53 16.49 24.01
C GLN A 24 0.67 16.80 24.92
N ALA A 25 0.60 16.46 26.21
CA ALA A 25 1.69 16.64 27.16
C ALA A 25 2.92 15.80 26.80
N LYS A 26 2.76 14.50 26.51
CA LYS A 26 3.88 13.64 26.06
C LYS A 26 4.52 14.16 24.78
N MET A 27 3.72 14.69 23.86
CA MET A 27 4.24 15.27 22.62
C MET A 27 5.06 16.55 22.86
N GLN A 28 4.71 17.34 23.88
CA GLN A 28 5.48 18.53 24.28
C GLN A 28 6.77 18.15 25.02
N GLU A 29 6.72 17.22 25.97
CA GLU A 29 7.89 16.72 26.72
C GLU A 29 8.94 16.09 25.80
N ALA A 30 8.51 15.44 24.72
CA ALA A 30 9.41 14.88 23.71
C ALA A 30 10.16 15.95 22.88
N GLY A 31 9.97 17.24 23.14
CA GLY A 31 10.65 18.36 22.45
C GLY A 31 10.11 18.64 21.04
N LYS A 32 8.84 18.31 20.78
CA LYS A 32 8.26 18.25 19.42
C LYS A 32 7.14 19.26 19.21
N PHE A 33 7.33 20.49 19.69
CA PHE A 33 6.45 21.62 19.39
C PHE A 33 7.28 22.90 19.13
N PRO A 34 6.96 23.73 18.11
CA PRO A 34 5.82 23.63 17.19
C PRO A 34 6.11 22.74 15.97
N LEU A 35 5.13 21.89 15.64
CA LEU A 35 5.19 20.93 14.53
C LEU A 35 5.07 21.64 13.18
N SER A 36 6.20 22.10 12.65
CA SER A 36 6.36 22.26 11.21
C SER A 36 7.16 21.06 10.69
N LYS A 37 6.58 20.34 9.72
CA LYS A 37 7.15 19.27 8.86
C LYS A 37 6.66 17.84 9.13
N GLU A 38 6.65 17.10 8.02
CA GLU A 38 6.24 15.70 7.77
C GLU A 38 6.84 14.64 8.70
N THR A 39 7.76 15.00 9.60
CA THR A 39 8.46 14.13 10.55
C THR A 39 7.76 13.97 11.90
N ALA A 40 6.61 14.60 12.10
CA ALA A 40 5.85 14.58 13.35
C ALA A 40 5.12 13.26 13.66
N PHE A 41 4.93 12.41 12.65
CA PHE A 41 4.02 11.26 12.73
C PHE A 41 4.53 10.11 13.60
N GLU A 42 5.76 9.64 13.37
CA GLU A 42 6.37 8.59 14.20
C GLU A 42 6.40 8.99 15.69
N PRO A 43 6.78 10.22 16.04
CA PRO A 43 6.59 10.74 17.39
C PRO A 43 5.18 10.68 17.97
N ALA A 44 4.16 11.08 17.20
CA ALA A 44 2.78 11.12 17.67
C ALA A 44 2.23 9.70 17.85
N LYS A 45 2.58 8.78 16.94
CA LYS A 45 2.24 7.36 17.03
C LYS A 45 2.89 6.69 18.23
N GLU A 46 4.18 6.94 18.47
CA GLU A 46 4.88 6.41 19.64
C GLU A 46 4.32 7.01 20.94
N ALA A 47 4.03 8.32 20.98
CA ALA A 47 3.36 8.95 22.11
C ALA A 47 1.96 8.36 22.37
N ALA A 48 1.17 8.13 21.32
CA ALA A 48 -0.17 7.53 21.44
C ALA A 48 -0.11 6.07 21.92
N LYS A 49 0.82 5.27 21.38
CA LYS A 49 1.08 3.90 21.87
C LYS A 49 1.46 3.91 23.34
N GLU A 50 2.34 4.83 23.73
CA GLU A 50 2.83 4.93 25.10
C GLU A 50 1.72 5.35 26.07
N VAL A 51 0.92 6.36 25.70
CA VAL A 51 -0.25 6.80 26.50
C VAL A 51 -1.26 5.67 26.65
N ILE A 52 -1.62 4.95 25.58
CA ILE A 52 -2.58 3.85 25.67
C ILE A 52 -2.01 2.67 26.47
N LYS A 53 -0.73 2.35 26.30
CA LYS A 53 -0.06 1.29 27.07
C LYS A 53 0.02 1.63 28.57
N GLU A 54 0.33 2.88 28.90
CA GLU A 54 0.33 3.35 30.30
C GLU A 54 -1.08 3.40 30.88
N TYR A 55 -2.09 3.76 30.09
CA TYR A 55 -3.47 3.78 30.53
C TYR A 55 -4.03 2.36 30.74
N SER A 56 -3.68 1.42 29.87
CA SER A 56 -4.22 0.06 29.90
C SER A 56 -3.72 -0.75 31.10
N VAL A 57 -2.53 -0.47 31.63
CA VAL A 57 -1.98 -1.14 32.81
C VAL A 57 -2.53 -0.60 34.14
N GLN A 58 -3.30 0.49 34.11
CA GLN A 58 -3.87 1.05 35.33
C GLN A 58 -5.09 0.26 35.80
N PRO A 59 -5.32 0.13 37.12
CA PRO A 59 -6.51 -0.54 37.64
C PRO A 59 -7.76 0.25 37.23
N PHE A 60 -8.54 -0.28 36.28
CA PHE A 60 -9.78 0.34 35.79
C PHE A 60 -10.77 0.66 36.92
N GLU A 61 -10.65 -0.04 38.05
CA GLU A 61 -11.43 0.16 39.26
C GLU A 61 -11.19 1.51 39.94
N GLN A 62 -10.04 2.13 39.66
CA GLN A 62 -9.64 3.42 40.22
C GLN A 62 -9.85 4.57 39.23
N THR A 63 -10.09 4.29 37.94
CA THR A 63 -10.18 5.30 36.86
C THR A 63 -11.60 5.69 36.48
N LEU A 64 -12.60 4.81 36.70
CA LEU A 64 -14.00 5.07 36.35
C LEU A 64 -14.89 5.25 37.57
N THR A 65 -15.93 6.08 37.43
CA THR A 65 -17.02 6.16 38.43
C THR A 65 -17.88 4.89 38.42
N LEU A 66 -18.43 4.50 39.59
CA LEU A 66 -19.26 3.29 39.76
C LEU A 66 -20.46 3.21 38.79
N LYS A 67 -20.98 4.35 38.33
CA LYS A 67 -22.11 4.43 37.40
C LYS A 67 -21.74 4.05 35.96
N HIS A 68 -20.48 4.22 35.58
CA HIS A 68 -19.98 3.97 34.23
C HIS A 68 -19.07 2.74 34.15
N LYS A 69 -18.67 2.14 35.28
CA LYS A 69 -17.94 0.87 35.35
C LYS A 69 -18.86 -0.29 34.94
N LEU A 70 -18.41 -1.15 34.02
CA LEU A 70 -19.03 -2.46 33.83
C LEU A 70 -18.66 -3.39 34.99
N SER A 71 -19.63 -4.09 35.57
CA SER A 71 -19.36 -5.13 36.58
C SER A 71 -18.70 -6.35 35.95
N GLU A 72 -17.96 -7.15 36.73
CA GLU A 72 -17.33 -8.38 36.23
C GLU A 72 -18.35 -9.35 35.60
N LYS A 73 -19.58 -9.37 36.13
CA LYS A 73 -20.68 -10.17 35.58
C LYS A 73 -21.15 -9.65 34.22
N GLU A 74 -21.21 -8.34 34.04
CA GLU A 74 -21.55 -7.72 32.75
C GLU A 74 -20.43 -7.90 31.73
N VAL A 75 -19.16 -7.74 32.15
CA VAL A 75 -18.00 -8.02 31.30
C VAL A 75 -18.02 -9.49 30.86
N GLY A 76 -18.23 -10.42 31.79
CA GLY A 76 -18.34 -11.85 31.49
C GLY A 76 -19.53 -12.18 30.58
N ALA A 77 -20.70 -11.57 30.79
CA ALA A 77 -21.87 -11.76 29.94
C ALA A 77 -21.62 -11.24 28.52
N ARG A 78 -21.01 -10.06 28.37
CA ARG A 78 -20.61 -9.53 27.07
C ARG A 78 -19.58 -10.44 26.40
N VAL A 79 -18.53 -10.86 27.10
CA VAL A 79 -17.53 -11.80 26.55
C VAL A 79 -18.16 -13.11 26.08
N LEU A 80 -19.22 -13.60 26.75
CA LEU A 80 -19.95 -14.80 26.36
C LEU A 80 -20.90 -14.56 25.17
N GLU A 81 -21.59 -13.41 25.12
CA GLU A 81 -22.40 -12.97 23.96
C GLU A 81 -21.54 -12.79 22.71
N LEU A 82 -20.27 -12.39 22.89
CA LEU A 82 -19.32 -12.05 21.83
C LEU A 82 -18.47 -13.26 21.34
N LYS A 83 -18.74 -14.50 21.78
CA LYS A 83 -18.06 -15.74 21.32
C LYS A 83 -18.92 -16.56 20.34
N PRO A 84 -18.33 -17.29 19.36
CA PRO A 84 -17.39 -16.85 18.34
C PRO A 84 -18.12 -16.49 17.02
N GLU A 85 -17.92 -15.27 16.55
CA GLU A 85 -18.10 -14.88 15.14
C GLU A 85 -16.80 -14.20 14.66
N VAL A 86 -16.55 -14.25 13.36
CA VAL A 86 -15.27 -14.04 12.68
C VAL A 86 -14.77 -12.59 12.82
N HIS A 87 -14.13 -12.30 13.96
CA HIS A 87 -13.25 -11.17 14.35
C HIS A 87 -13.65 -9.71 14.05
N ASP A 88 -14.16 -9.35 12.87
CA ASP A 88 -14.48 -7.94 12.52
C ASP A 88 -15.69 -7.40 13.29
N ARG A 89 -16.69 -8.24 13.50
CA ARG A 89 -17.90 -7.91 14.28
C ARG A 89 -17.57 -7.61 15.74
N GLN A 90 -16.57 -8.31 16.30
CA GLN A 90 -16.13 -8.11 17.68
C GLN A 90 -15.46 -6.73 17.85
N ILE A 91 -14.69 -6.28 16.86
CA ILE A 91 -14.08 -4.94 16.88
C ILE A 91 -15.15 -3.85 16.74
N GLU A 92 -16.15 -4.04 15.88
CA GLU A 92 -17.29 -3.11 15.75
C GLU A 92 -18.09 -3.00 17.07
N GLU A 93 -18.33 -4.13 17.75
CA GLU A 93 -19.01 -4.17 19.04
C GLU A 93 -18.15 -3.54 20.16
N LEU A 94 -16.83 -3.74 20.13
CA LEU A 94 -15.90 -3.05 21.04
C LEU A 94 -15.85 -1.53 20.78
N LEU A 95 -15.99 -1.08 19.53
CA LEU A 95 -16.14 0.34 19.20
C LEU A 95 -17.48 0.90 19.69
N GLY A 96 -18.56 0.13 19.62
CA GLY A 96 -19.84 0.48 20.26
C GLY A 96 -19.71 0.63 21.78
N ILE A 97 -19.00 -0.29 22.44
CA ILE A 97 -18.71 -0.20 23.88
C ILE A 97 -17.83 1.02 24.18
N LEU A 98 -16.86 1.34 23.33
CA LEU A 98 -16.04 2.54 23.46
C LEU A 98 -16.90 3.81 23.44
N GLU A 99 -17.83 3.92 22.50
CA GLU A 99 -18.71 5.09 22.36
C GLU A 99 -19.71 5.22 23.52
N GLU A 100 -20.30 4.09 23.96
CA GLU A 100 -21.33 4.09 25.01
C GLU A 100 -20.75 4.12 26.43
N ARG A 101 -19.62 3.45 26.65
CA ARG A 101 -19.08 3.12 27.97
C ARG A 101 -17.62 3.52 28.18
N GLY A 102 -16.92 4.03 27.17
CA GLY A 102 -15.57 4.55 27.31
C GLY A 102 -14.46 3.53 27.08
N ILE A 103 -13.23 4.03 26.98
CA ILE A 103 -12.05 3.29 26.51
C ILE A 103 -11.63 2.21 27.51
N ALA A 104 -11.64 2.51 28.81
CA ALA A 104 -11.26 1.55 29.86
C ALA A 104 -12.17 0.32 29.88
N ASN A 105 -13.49 0.50 29.73
CA ASN A 105 -14.43 -0.61 29.66
C ASN A 105 -14.24 -1.43 28.39
N ALA A 106 -14.03 -0.79 27.23
CA ALA A 106 -13.78 -1.50 25.98
C ALA A 106 -12.48 -2.32 26.02
N ILE A 107 -11.41 -1.79 26.61
CA ILE A 107 -10.16 -2.55 26.84
C ILE A 107 -10.42 -3.75 27.76
N SER A 108 -11.20 -3.57 28.85
CA SER A 108 -11.51 -4.67 29.77
C SER A 108 -12.26 -5.82 29.10
N VAL A 109 -13.18 -5.52 28.17
CA VAL A 109 -13.91 -6.51 27.40
C VAL A 109 -12.97 -7.19 26.39
N SER A 110 -12.11 -6.42 25.70
CA SER A 110 -11.14 -6.98 24.74
C SER A 110 -10.18 -7.99 25.36
N ARG A 111 -9.74 -7.77 26.62
CA ARG A 111 -8.92 -8.72 27.39
C ARG A 111 -9.59 -10.07 27.62
N GLY A 112 -10.91 -10.06 27.85
CA GLY A 112 -11.70 -11.28 28.07
C GLY A 112 -11.95 -12.07 26.78
N LEU A 113 -11.86 -11.43 25.61
CA LEU A 113 -12.03 -12.05 24.29
C LEU A 113 -10.75 -12.76 23.81
N GLY A 114 -9.60 -12.36 24.33
CA GLY A 114 -8.32 -13.03 24.14
C GLY A 114 -7.22 -12.10 23.58
N PRO A 115 -5.96 -12.56 23.57
CA PRO A 115 -4.81 -11.70 23.29
C PRO A 115 -4.79 -11.07 21.88
N HIS A 116 -5.43 -11.71 20.90
CA HIS A 116 -5.47 -11.27 19.50
C HIS A 116 -6.45 -10.11 19.30
N ILE A 117 -7.66 -10.21 19.89
CA ILE A 117 -8.65 -9.13 19.89
C ILE A 117 -8.14 -7.94 20.72
N GLU A 118 -7.44 -8.18 21.82
CA GLU A 118 -6.82 -7.11 22.60
C GLU A 118 -5.79 -6.33 21.75
N ASP A 119 -4.91 -7.00 21.02
CA ASP A 119 -3.90 -6.34 20.17
C ASP A 119 -4.52 -5.62 18.96
N ASP A 120 -5.49 -6.25 18.29
CA ASP A 120 -6.23 -5.65 17.17
C ASP A 120 -7.03 -4.42 17.61
N PHE A 121 -7.72 -4.52 18.75
CA PHE A 121 -8.44 -3.40 19.33
C PHE A 121 -7.49 -2.30 19.80
N HIS A 122 -6.32 -2.64 20.36
CA HIS A 122 -5.29 -1.65 20.72
C HIS A 122 -4.77 -0.90 19.49
N ARG A 123 -4.60 -1.58 18.34
CA ARG A 123 -4.25 -0.96 17.06
C ARG A 123 -5.35 -0.01 16.56
N VAL A 124 -6.62 -0.37 16.73
CA VAL A 124 -7.77 0.47 16.38
C VAL A 124 -7.91 1.68 17.31
N LEU A 125 -7.68 1.52 18.62
CA LEU A 125 -7.70 2.60 19.60
C LEU A 125 -6.65 3.67 19.31
N VAL A 126 -5.43 3.26 18.93
CA VAL A 126 -4.38 4.19 18.51
C VAL A 126 -4.85 5.00 17.30
N GLN A 127 -5.50 4.35 16.32
CA GLN A 127 -6.04 5.04 15.15
C GLN A 127 -7.22 5.96 15.48
N TYR A 128 -8.11 5.53 16.37
CA TYR A 128 -9.26 6.31 16.83
C TYR A 128 -8.78 7.59 17.51
N LEU A 129 -7.81 7.48 18.43
CA LEU A 129 -7.25 8.65 19.11
C LEU A 129 -6.55 9.60 18.14
N LEU A 130 -5.78 9.06 17.19
CA LEU A 130 -5.21 9.86 16.12
C LEU A 130 -6.35 10.55 15.32
N GLY A 131 -7.33 9.83 14.80
CA GLY A 131 -8.45 10.40 14.03
C GLY A 131 -9.25 11.49 14.78
N GLN A 132 -9.37 11.42 16.11
CA GLN A 132 -10.00 12.45 16.93
C GLN A 132 -9.16 13.74 17.04
N MET A 133 -7.84 13.67 16.87
CA MET A 133 -6.97 14.86 16.81
C MET A 133 -7.21 15.70 15.54
N ASP A 134 -7.60 15.08 14.42
CA ASP A 134 -7.90 15.79 13.16
C ASP A 134 -9.09 16.75 13.34
N LYS A 135 -10.11 16.29 14.11
CA LYS A 135 -11.30 17.08 14.47
C LYS A 135 -10.99 18.28 15.38
N LEU A 136 -9.85 18.27 16.08
CA LEU A 136 -9.39 19.34 16.97
C LEU A 136 -8.41 20.31 16.27
N GLY A 137 -8.22 20.18 14.96
CA GLY A 137 -7.35 21.05 14.17
C GLY A 137 -5.88 20.58 14.09
N PHE A 138 -5.56 19.38 14.58
CA PHE A 138 -4.25 18.76 14.37
C PHE A 138 -4.22 18.05 13.02
N LYS A 139 -3.62 18.68 12.01
CA LYS A 139 -3.57 18.15 10.65
C LYS A 139 -2.64 16.94 10.57
N PHE A 140 -3.19 15.77 10.22
CA PHE A 140 -2.40 14.60 9.83
C PHE A 140 -1.55 14.89 8.60
N SER A 141 -0.53 14.07 8.35
CA SER A 141 0.10 14.08 7.03
C SER A 141 -1.00 13.86 5.99
N SER A 142 -0.96 14.67 4.94
CA SER A 142 -1.96 14.65 3.86
C SER A 142 -2.24 13.23 3.36
N ASP A 143 -1.20 12.42 3.29
CA ASP A 143 -1.22 11.08 2.70
C ASP A 143 -2.02 10.08 3.58
N LEU A 144 -2.04 10.22 4.91
CA LEU A 144 -2.84 9.35 5.80
C LEU A 144 -4.33 9.70 5.79
N SER A 145 -4.66 11.00 5.77
CA SER A 145 -6.05 11.47 5.64
C SER A 145 -6.67 10.98 4.33
N LEU A 146 -5.88 11.01 3.24
CA LEU A 146 -6.30 10.44 1.96
C LEU A 146 -6.54 8.92 2.05
N SER A 147 -5.65 8.16 2.71
CA SER A 147 -5.86 6.71 2.87
C SER A 147 -7.08 6.33 3.70
N LEU A 148 -7.38 7.07 4.77
CA LEU A 148 -8.56 6.83 5.61
C LEU A 148 -9.86 7.21 4.89
N GLY A 149 -9.78 8.05 3.86
CA GLY A 149 -10.90 8.43 2.99
C GLY A 149 -11.11 7.52 1.79
N MET A 150 -10.41 6.38 1.69
CA MET A 150 -10.57 5.43 0.58
C MET A 150 -11.83 4.56 0.76
N ALA A 151 -12.45 4.17 -0.35
CA ALA A 151 -13.41 3.09 -0.43
C ALA A 151 -12.79 1.92 -1.21
N LEU A 152 -12.96 0.71 -0.68
CA LEU A 152 -12.49 -0.53 -1.27
C LEU A 152 -13.66 -1.19 -2.00
N TYR A 153 -13.45 -1.60 -3.25
CA TYR A 153 -14.42 -2.32 -4.05
C TYR A 153 -13.86 -3.66 -4.47
N GLU A 154 -14.58 -4.74 -4.18
CA GLU A 154 -14.38 -6.03 -4.84
C GLU A 154 -15.01 -5.97 -6.24
N ILE A 155 -14.26 -6.39 -7.26
CA ILE A 155 -14.69 -6.35 -8.65
C ILE A 155 -14.82 -7.78 -9.17
N THR A 156 -16.01 -8.13 -9.66
CA THR A 156 -16.28 -9.44 -10.27
C THR A 156 -16.84 -9.30 -11.67
N PHE A 157 -16.57 -10.29 -12.52
CA PHE A 157 -17.05 -10.34 -13.90
C PHE A 157 -17.91 -11.59 -14.10
N PRO A 158 -19.12 -11.48 -14.68
CA PRO A 158 -19.95 -12.64 -14.99
C PRO A 158 -19.25 -13.57 -15.99
N GLN A 159 -19.40 -14.89 -15.78
CA GLN A 159 -18.73 -15.90 -16.62
C GLN A 159 -19.14 -15.80 -18.09
N GLU A 160 -20.37 -15.39 -18.39
CA GLU A 160 -20.86 -15.19 -19.75
C GLU A 160 -20.10 -14.06 -20.45
N GLN A 161 -19.81 -12.97 -19.73
CA GLN A 161 -19.05 -11.84 -20.27
C GLN A 161 -17.59 -12.23 -20.53
N VAL A 162 -17.00 -13.03 -19.63
CA VAL A 162 -15.65 -13.58 -19.81
C VAL A 162 -15.60 -14.50 -21.02
N LYS A 163 -16.60 -15.38 -21.20
CA LYS A 163 -16.70 -16.28 -22.35
C LYS A 163 -16.92 -15.52 -23.66
N GLU A 164 -17.78 -14.50 -23.69
CA GLU A 164 -17.96 -13.64 -24.88
C GLU A 164 -16.64 -12.98 -25.29
N VAL A 165 -15.90 -12.43 -24.32
CA VAL A 165 -14.58 -11.83 -24.55
C VAL A 165 -13.57 -12.84 -25.11
N LEU A 166 -13.55 -14.07 -24.58
CA LEU A 166 -12.65 -15.13 -25.03
C LEU A 166 -13.05 -15.75 -26.37
N GLN A 167 -14.35 -15.75 -26.71
CA GLN A 167 -14.89 -16.32 -27.96
C GLN A 167 -14.86 -15.34 -29.14
N GLU A 168 -14.93 -14.02 -28.90
CA GLU A 168 -14.98 -13.00 -29.95
C GLU A 168 -13.65 -12.77 -30.71
N GLY A 169 -12.63 -13.62 -30.51
CA GLY A 169 -11.32 -13.43 -31.14
C GLY A 169 -10.62 -12.13 -30.71
N LYS A 170 -11.11 -11.49 -29.63
CA LYS A 170 -10.44 -10.36 -28.99
C LYS A 170 -9.12 -10.85 -28.44
N THR A 171 -8.04 -10.25 -28.91
CA THR A 171 -6.70 -10.61 -28.45
C THR A 171 -6.52 -10.10 -27.02
N PHE A 172 -5.69 -10.77 -26.20
CA PHE A 172 -5.24 -10.27 -24.90
C PHE A 172 -4.84 -8.78 -24.96
N LYS A 173 -4.23 -8.38 -26.08
CA LYS A 173 -3.83 -7.01 -26.40
C LYS A 173 -5.01 -6.01 -26.40
N ASP A 174 -6.18 -6.42 -26.87
CA ASP A 174 -7.38 -5.57 -26.90
C ASP A 174 -7.92 -5.31 -25.49
N LEU A 175 -7.89 -6.33 -24.63
CA LEU A 175 -8.27 -6.21 -23.23
C LEU A 175 -7.32 -5.28 -22.47
N VAL A 176 -6.01 -5.46 -22.64
CA VAL A 176 -5.01 -4.58 -22.03
C VAL A 176 -5.21 -3.14 -22.50
N SER A 177 -5.46 -2.91 -23.79
CA SER A 177 -5.68 -1.55 -24.32
C SER A 177 -6.94 -0.88 -23.74
N LYS A 178 -8.01 -1.65 -23.47
CA LYS A 178 -9.18 -1.15 -22.74
C LYS A 178 -8.85 -0.80 -21.28
N MET A 179 -8.04 -1.63 -20.60
CA MET A 179 -7.59 -1.33 -19.24
C MET A 179 -6.66 -0.13 -19.19
N GLU A 180 -5.81 0.09 -20.20
CA GLU A 180 -5.02 1.33 -20.34
C GLU A 180 -5.94 2.56 -20.32
N GLN A 181 -7.04 2.53 -21.09
CA GLN A 181 -8.03 3.61 -21.10
C GLN A 181 -8.69 3.81 -19.73
N LEU A 182 -9.02 2.74 -19.02
CA LEU A 182 -9.55 2.81 -17.64
C LEU A 182 -8.57 3.52 -16.72
N TYR A 183 -7.30 3.09 -16.71
CA TYR A 183 -6.26 3.64 -15.85
C TYR A 183 -5.95 5.10 -16.18
N SER A 184 -5.89 5.47 -17.46
CA SER A 184 -5.75 6.85 -17.90
C SER A 184 -6.94 7.71 -17.42
N GLY A 185 -8.16 7.18 -17.51
CA GLY A 185 -9.37 7.82 -16.98
C GLY A 185 -9.28 8.09 -15.49
N LEU A 186 -8.91 7.07 -14.69
CA LEU A 186 -8.71 7.20 -13.24
C LEU A 186 -7.60 8.22 -12.90
N ALA A 187 -6.48 8.18 -13.62
CA ALA A 187 -5.34 9.07 -13.41
C ALA A 187 -5.67 10.55 -13.74
N ALA A 188 -6.42 10.81 -14.80
CA ALA A 188 -6.84 12.16 -15.17
C ALA A 188 -7.72 12.82 -14.08
N LEU A 189 -8.56 12.03 -13.42
CA LEU A 189 -9.44 12.49 -12.36
C LEU A 189 -8.69 12.81 -11.07
N SER A 190 -7.53 12.19 -10.89
CA SER A 190 -6.61 12.52 -9.80
C SER A 190 -5.75 13.76 -10.05
N ALA A 191 -5.65 14.22 -11.30
CA ALA A 191 -4.89 15.42 -11.67
C ALA A 191 -5.70 16.74 -11.47
N SER A 192 -7.02 16.68 -11.33
CA SER A 192 -7.89 17.87 -11.39
C SER A 192 -7.91 18.77 -10.14
N SER A 193 -7.16 18.44 -9.07
CA SER A 193 -7.28 19.16 -7.79
C SER A 193 -6.29 20.31 -7.57
N GLN A 194 -5.51 20.73 -8.57
CA GLN A 194 -4.50 21.78 -8.34
C GLN A 194 -4.31 22.75 -9.52
N LYS A 195 -5.26 23.68 -9.69
CA LYS A 195 -5.05 24.95 -10.41
C LYS A 195 -5.59 26.10 -9.58
N GLY A 196 -4.81 26.59 -8.62
CA GLY A 196 -5.09 27.84 -7.91
C GLY A 196 -4.82 27.77 -6.41
N GLY A 197 -3.77 28.47 -5.95
CA GLY A 197 -3.52 28.70 -4.53
C GLY A 197 -2.07 28.41 -4.10
N PHE A 198 -1.54 29.32 -3.28
CA PHE A 198 -0.21 29.37 -2.67
C PHE A 198 0.42 27.98 -2.38
N LYS A 199 1.67 27.78 -2.82
CA LYS A 199 2.45 26.52 -2.87
C LYS A 199 2.67 25.80 -1.52
N LEU A 200 2.16 26.36 -0.42
CA LEU A 200 2.39 25.88 0.95
C LEU A 200 1.36 24.81 1.41
N PHE A 201 0.28 24.59 0.66
CA PHE A 201 -0.83 23.68 1.04
C PHE A 201 -1.29 22.78 -0.11
N SER A 202 -0.35 22.14 -0.81
CA SER A 202 -0.71 21.18 -1.87
C SER A 202 -1.40 19.97 -1.24
N LYS A 203 -2.69 19.76 -1.55
CA LYS A 203 -3.39 18.50 -1.24
C LYS A 203 -2.59 17.33 -1.86
N PRO A 204 -2.56 16.18 -1.19
CA PRO A 204 -1.85 15.02 -1.71
C PRO A 204 -2.48 14.64 -3.04
N LYS A 205 -1.66 14.29 -4.04
CA LYS A 205 -2.22 13.84 -5.31
C LYS A 205 -2.99 12.55 -5.06
N PRO A 206 -4.31 12.52 -5.33
CA PRO A 206 -5.06 11.29 -5.19
C PRO A 206 -4.42 10.19 -6.04
N TYR A 207 -4.50 8.97 -5.52
CA TYR A 207 -4.00 7.76 -6.14
C TYR A 207 -5.09 6.70 -6.03
N PHE A 208 -4.98 5.65 -6.82
CA PHE A 208 -5.82 4.48 -6.71
C PHE A 208 -4.97 3.24 -6.44
N VAL A 209 -5.59 2.20 -5.91
CA VAL A 209 -4.91 0.96 -5.53
C VAL A 209 -5.61 -0.19 -6.22
N LEU A 210 -4.83 -1.11 -6.78
CA LEU A 210 -5.28 -2.37 -7.33
C LEU A 210 -4.68 -3.48 -6.48
N GLU A 211 -5.49 -4.43 -6.07
CA GLU A 211 -5.08 -5.53 -5.19
C GLU A 211 -5.58 -6.84 -5.77
N LEU A 212 -4.70 -7.81 -5.89
CA LEU A 212 -5.04 -9.21 -6.11
C LEU A 212 -4.71 -9.94 -4.82
N ALA A 213 -5.72 -10.42 -4.11
CA ALA A 213 -5.54 -10.96 -2.76
C ALA A 213 -6.27 -12.29 -2.55
N VAL A 214 -5.66 -13.10 -1.71
CA VAL A 214 -6.25 -14.29 -1.11
C VAL A 214 -6.27 -14.06 0.41
N PRO A 215 -7.45 -13.98 1.05
CA PRO A 215 -7.54 -13.79 2.49
C PRO A 215 -7.04 -15.03 3.22
N ALA A 216 -6.62 -14.87 4.48
CA ALA A 216 -6.15 -15.99 5.32
C ALA A 216 -7.23 -17.05 5.59
N PHE A 217 -8.50 -16.66 5.42
CA PHE A 217 -9.68 -17.50 5.52
C PHE A 217 -10.52 -17.31 4.25
N GLY A 218 -10.55 -18.33 3.40
CA GLY A 218 -11.25 -18.31 2.11
C GLY A 218 -10.38 -18.86 0.98
N GLU A 219 -11.02 -19.40 -0.06
CA GLU A 219 -10.31 -20.09 -1.16
C GLU A 219 -10.19 -19.23 -2.43
N GLU A 220 -10.91 -18.11 -2.49
CA GLU A 220 -11.08 -17.36 -3.73
C GLU A 220 -10.11 -16.18 -3.81
N ILE A 221 -9.38 -16.13 -4.93
CA ILE A 221 -8.62 -14.97 -5.32
C ILE A 221 -9.58 -13.86 -5.73
N SER A 222 -9.55 -12.76 -4.99
CA SER A 222 -10.40 -11.60 -5.26
C SER A 222 -9.57 -10.44 -5.80
N PHE A 223 -10.18 -9.68 -6.72
CA PHE A 223 -9.60 -8.47 -7.26
C PHE A 223 -10.28 -7.26 -6.65
N TYR A 224 -9.50 -6.40 -6.01
CA TYR A 224 -9.98 -5.20 -5.34
C TYR A 224 -9.42 -3.95 -5.97
N VAL A 225 -10.24 -2.89 -5.94
CA VAL A 225 -9.86 -1.54 -6.34
C VAL A 225 -10.20 -0.58 -5.22
N ALA A 226 -9.20 0.14 -4.72
CA ALA A 226 -9.42 1.21 -3.75
C ALA A 226 -9.26 2.59 -4.41
N VAL A 227 -10.22 3.46 -4.18
CA VAL A 227 -10.21 4.87 -4.65
C VAL A 227 -10.68 5.80 -3.54
N PRO A 228 -10.31 7.09 -3.55
CA PRO A 228 -10.90 8.06 -2.64
C PRO A 228 -12.43 8.03 -2.75
N ARG A 229 -13.17 8.08 -1.63
CA ARG A 229 -14.64 7.97 -1.60
C ARG A 229 -15.32 8.93 -2.57
N GLU A 230 -14.80 10.14 -2.73
CA GLU A 230 -15.33 11.14 -3.68
C GLU A 230 -15.16 10.75 -5.17
N LYS A 231 -14.34 9.73 -5.46
CA LYS A 231 -14.06 9.19 -6.80
C LYS A 231 -14.76 7.86 -7.07
N ALA A 232 -15.42 7.26 -6.07
CA ALA A 232 -16.12 5.97 -6.20
C ALA A 232 -17.09 5.91 -7.39
N LEU A 233 -17.97 6.92 -7.51
CA LEU A 233 -18.93 7.01 -8.62
C LEU A 233 -18.26 7.05 -9.99
N ILE A 234 -17.03 7.60 -10.06
CA ILE A 234 -16.32 7.69 -11.33
C ILE A 234 -15.65 6.37 -11.68
N LEU A 235 -15.09 5.67 -10.70
CA LEU A 235 -14.61 4.29 -10.88
C LEU A 235 -15.73 3.42 -11.46
N GLU A 236 -16.91 3.44 -10.82
CA GLU A 236 -18.07 2.68 -11.27
C GLU A 236 -18.45 2.99 -12.72
N LYS A 237 -18.62 4.28 -13.06
CA LYS A 237 -18.97 4.70 -14.42
C LYS A 237 -17.93 4.30 -15.46
N GLN A 238 -16.63 4.48 -15.16
CA GLN A 238 -15.56 4.14 -16.10
C GLN A 238 -15.44 2.63 -16.30
N LEU A 239 -15.58 1.85 -15.22
CA LEU A 239 -15.53 0.40 -15.29
C LEU A 239 -16.73 -0.14 -16.09
N LEU A 240 -17.95 0.29 -15.79
CA LEU A 240 -19.16 -0.15 -16.47
C LEU A 240 -19.21 0.30 -17.94
N ALA A 241 -18.57 1.42 -18.30
CA ALA A 241 -18.45 1.84 -19.70
C ALA A 241 -17.62 0.86 -20.54
N ILE A 242 -16.62 0.20 -19.93
CA ILE A 242 -15.72 -0.75 -20.59
C ILE A 242 -16.24 -2.19 -20.46
N PHE A 243 -16.78 -2.51 -19.28
CA PHE A 243 -17.32 -3.81 -18.89
C PHE A 243 -18.75 -3.64 -18.34
N PRO A 244 -19.77 -3.59 -19.22
CA PRO A 244 -21.15 -3.27 -18.82
C PRO A 244 -21.80 -4.23 -17.81
N ARG A 245 -21.28 -5.45 -17.69
CA ARG A 245 -21.78 -6.47 -16.75
C ARG A 245 -20.87 -6.68 -15.53
N ALA A 246 -19.79 -5.89 -15.38
CA ALA A 246 -18.95 -5.97 -14.19
C ALA A 246 -19.78 -5.60 -12.94
N GLN A 247 -19.50 -6.25 -11.82
CA GLN A 247 -20.11 -5.93 -10.54
C GLN A 247 -19.07 -5.30 -9.64
N LEU A 248 -19.47 -4.23 -8.95
CA LEU A 248 -18.65 -3.57 -7.94
C LEU A 248 -19.38 -3.68 -6.60
N LYS A 249 -18.76 -4.35 -5.64
CA LYS A 249 -19.28 -4.47 -4.28
C LYS A 249 -18.35 -3.68 -3.35
N GLU A 250 -18.88 -2.65 -2.67
CA GLU A 250 -18.09 -1.94 -1.66
C GLU A 250 -17.84 -2.88 -0.47
N GLU A 251 -16.58 -3.16 -0.21
CA GLU A 251 -16.19 -3.94 0.97
C GLU A 251 -15.99 -3.03 2.16
N LYS A 252 -16.98 -3.09 3.04
CA LYS A 252 -17.02 -2.33 4.30
C LYS A 252 -16.06 -2.91 5.33
N ASN A 253 -15.85 -4.21 5.27
CA ASN A 253 -14.93 -4.95 6.11
C ASN A 253 -13.73 -5.27 5.22
N ASP A 254 -12.59 -4.67 5.51
CA ASP A 254 -11.35 -4.91 4.75
C ASP A 254 -11.00 -6.40 4.78
N TYR A 255 -10.28 -6.91 3.79
CA TYR A 255 -9.84 -8.30 3.82
C TYR A 255 -8.55 -8.45 4.63
N ASN A 256 -8.34 -9.64 5.20
CA ASN A 256 -7.18 -9.93 6.04
C ASN A 256 -6.37 -11.10 5.46
N ILE A 257 -5.11 -10.85 5.14
CA ILE A 257 -4.16 -11.87 4.64
C ILE A 257 -3.31 -12.50 5.75
N PHE A 258 -3.36 -11.96 6.97
CA PHE A 258 -2.46 -12.34 8.05
C PHE A 258 -2.99 -13.60 8.76
N ASN A 259 -2.17 -14.66 8.77
CA ASN A 259 -2.46 -15.87 9.51
C ASN A 259 -2.10 -15.70 10.99
N PHE A 260 -3.03 -16.03 11.88
CA PHE A 260 -2.80 -16.00 13.31
C PHE A 260 -1.84 -17.11 13.77
N GLY A 261 -0.74 -16.73 14.41
CA GLY A 261 0.32 -17.66 14.84
C GLY A 261 1.24 -18.14 13.70
N GLY A 262 1.04 -17.63 12.49
CA GLY A 262 1.89 -17.88 11.33
C GLY A 262 3.03 -16.87 11.18
N VAL A 263 3.73 -16.95 10.06
CA VAL A 263 4.76 -16.01 9.64
C VAL A 263 4.24 -15.22 8.45
N THR A 264 4.40 -13.90 8.49
CA THR A 264 4.15 -13.04 7.33
C THR A 264 5.45 -12.38 6.91
N LEU A 265 5.76 -12.43 5.62
CA LEU A 265 6.88 -11.70 5.01
C LEU A 265 6.37 -10.88 3.83
N GLY A 266 7.17 -9.90 3.42
CA GLY A 266 6.83 -9.08 2.28
C GLY A 266 8.03 -8.45 1.61
N ALA A 267 7.83 -8.06 0.36
CA ALA A 267 8.83 -7.45 -0.48
C ALA A 267 8.24 -6.27 -1.26
N VAL A 268 9.09 -5.28 -1.53
CA VAL A 268 8.74 -4.12 -2.35
C VAL A 268 9.45 -4.21 -3.70
N ALA A 269 8.72 -3.96 -4.79
CA ALA A 269 9.33 -3.92 -6.11
C ALA A 269 10.18 -2.66 -6.27
N LYS A 270 11.28 -2.82 -7.01
CA LYS A 270 12.13 -1.76 -7.53
C LYS A 270 12.47 -2.09 -8.96
N LEU A 271 12.90 -1.08 -9.69
CA LEU A 271 13.56 -1.31 -10.97
C LEU A 271 15.05 -1.54 -10.76
N LYS A 272 15.63 -2.46 -11.53
CA LYS A 272 17.07 -2.77 -11.50
C LYS A 272 17.91 -1.55 -11.85
N THR A 273 17.41 -0.73 -12.78
CA THR A 273 18.09 0.48 -13.28
C THR A 273 17.16 1.71 -13.17
N SER A 274 17.57 2.84 -13.75
CA SER A 274 16.77 4.06 -13.81
C SER A 274 15.37 3.82 -14.41
N SER A 275 14.33 4.37 -13.78
CA SER A 275 12.96 4.34 -14.30
C SER A 275 12.81 5.01 -15.67
N VAL A 276 13.81 5.73 -16.17
CA VAL A 276 13.80 6.25 -17.55
C VAL A 276 13.74 5.10 -18.56
N LEU A 277 14.43 3.99 -18.30
CA LEU A 277 14.38 2.81 -19.16
C LEU A 277 13.08 2.01 -18.90
N PRO A 278 12.37 1.58 -19.95
CA PRO A 278 11.13 0.82 -19.80
C PRO A 278 11.38 -0.64 -19.43
N ILE A 279 10.34 -1.26 -18.88
CA ILE A 279 10.19 -2.71 -18.80
C ILE A 279 9.50 -3.23 -20.07
N ARG A 280 9.49 -4.55 -20.26
CA ARG A 280 8.73 -5.18 -21.35
C ARG A 280 7.24 -5.02 -21.10
N THR A 281 6.51 -4.60 -22.12
CA THR A 281 5.06 -4.38 -22.11
C THR A 281 4.32 -5.44 -22.91
N TYR A 282 3.00 -5.49 -22.78
CA TYR A 282 2.09 -6.48 -23.35
C TYR A 282 2.17 -6.64 -24.87
N ASP A 283 2.63 -5.62 -25.60
CA ASP A 283 2.85 -5.65 -27.04
C ASP A 283 3.99 -6.60 -27.45
N LYS A 284 4.93 -6.89 -26.54
CA LYS A 284 6.05 -7.81 -26.73
C LYS A 284 5.93 -9.09 -25.89
N LEU A 285 4.82 -9.30 -25.20
CA LEU A 285 4.55 -10.54 -24.45
C LEU A 285 3.84 -11.53 -25.38
N ASN A 286 4.32 -12.77 -25.38
CA ASN A 286 3.75 -13.86 -26.20
C ASN A 286 2.64 -14.64 -25.49
N VAL A 287 2.52 -14.48 -24.17
CA VAL A 287 1.59 -15.19 -23.29
C VAL A 287 0.98 -14.20 -22.30
N ASP A 288 -0.18 -14.54 -21.74
CA ASP A 288 -0.84 -13.72 -20.72
C ASP A 288 -0.03 -13.75 -19.41
N PRO A 289 0.52 -12.62 -18.93
CA PRO A 289 1.26 -12.56 -17.69
C PRO A 289 0.43 -12.90 -16.46
N MET A 290 -0.89 -12.74 -16.52
CA MET A 290 -1.80 -13.05 -15.42
C MET A 290 -1.91 -14.54 -15.17
N GLU A 291 -1.71 -15.40 -16.18
CA GLU A 291 -1.71 -16.84 -15.97
C GLU A 291 -0.57 -17.25 -15.01
N ILE A 292 0.62 -16.68 -15.22
CA ILE A 292 1.80 -16.94 -14.40
C ILE A 292 1.61 -16.37 -12.98
N ILE A 293 1.07 -15.15 -12.87
CA ILE A 293 0.81 -14.52 -11.57
C ILE A 293 -0.25 -15.31 -10.80
N SER A 294 -1.39 -15.62 -11.41
CA SER A 294 -2.48 -16.37 -10.76
C SER A 294 -2.03 -17.77 -10.32
N ASN A 295 -1.14 -18.44 -11.07
CA ASN A 295 -0.56 -19.72 -10.65
C ASN A 295 0.27 -19.62 -9.36
N ALA A 296 0.85 -18.46 -9.06
CA ALA A 296 1.53 -18.23 -7.79
C ALA A 296 0.54 -18.02 -6.62
N PHE A 297 -0.71 -17.64 -6.90
CA PHE A 297 -1.80 -17.49 -5.91
C PHE A 297 -2.70 -18.73 -5.80
N SER A 298 -2.70 -19.64 -6.78
CA SER A 298 -3.59 -20.81 -6.78
C SER A 298 -3.04 -22.01 -5.98
N LYS A 299 -1.77 -21.95 -5.58
CA LYS A 299 -1.09 -23.00 -4.80
C LYS A 299 -1.24 -22.82 -3.28
N LEU A 300 -2.13 -21.94 -2.84
CA LEU A 300 -2.30 -21.64 -1.43
C LEU A 300 -3.21 -22.66 -0.76
N GLU A 301 -2.84 -23.03 0.46
CA GLU A 301 -3.67 -23.86 1.32
C GLU A 301 -4.98 -23.11 1.67
N LYS A 302 -6.07 -23.88 1.77
CA LYS A 302 -7.43 -23.36 1.98
C LYS A 302 -7.61 -22.57 3.28
N GLU A 303 -6.76 -22.85 4.28
CA GLU A 303 -6.80 -22.20 5.59
C GLU A 303 -5.38 -21.93 6.10
N GLY A 304 -5.19 -20.71 6.59
CA GLY A 304 -3.93 -20.29 7.21
C GLY A 304 -2.86 -19.82 6.23
N GLU A 305 -3.21 -19.64 4.95
CA GLU A 305 -2.36 -18.95 3.98
C GLU A 305 -3.11 -17.76 3.40
N GLY A 306 -2.39 -16.65 3.27
CA GLY A 306 -2.93 -15.43 2.70
C GLY A 306 -1.86 -14.71 1.91
N ALA A 307 -2.24 -14.10 0.80
CA ALA A 307 -1.29 -13.44 -0.09
C ALA A 307 -1.91 -12.20 -0.72
N VAL A 308 -1.07 -11.22 -1.05
CA VAL A 308 -1.51 -10.05 -1.81
C VAL A 308 -0.41 -9.54 -2.72
N MET A 309 -0.82 -9.12 -3.92
CA MET A 309 -0.10 -8.21 -4.78
C MET A 309 -0.85 -6.87 -4.78
N GLN A 310 -0.26 -5.85 -4.16
CA GLN A 310 -0.82 -4.51 -4.09
C GLN A 310 -0.04 -3.59 -5.05
N ILE A 311 -0.76 -2.93 -5.95
CA ILE A 311 -0.25 -1.94 -6.92
C ILE A 311 -0.89 -0.59 -6.61
N ILE A 312 -0.09 0.39 -6.21
CA ILE A 312 -0.59 1.75 -5.91
C ILE A 312 -0.12 2.69 -7.01
N VAL A 313 -1.06 3.40 -7.64
CA VAL A 313 -0.81 4.22 -8.83
C VAL A 313 -1.18 5.68 -8.57
N SER A 314 -0.20 6.57 -8.70
CA SER A 314 -0.36 8.02 -8.55
C SER A 314 0.06 8.76 -9.83
N PRO A 315 -0.65 9.80 -10.28
CA PRO A 315 -0.23 10.58 -11.44
C PRO A 315 1.16 11.19 -11.30
N SER A 316 1.92 11.25 -12.40
CA SER A 316 3.17 12.03 -12.45
C SER A 316 2.89 13.54 -12.47
N ASP A 317 3.93 14.35 -12.25
CA ASP A 317 3.89 15.83 -12.32
C ASP A 317 4.46 16.38 -13.64
N GLY A 318 4.57 15.56 -14.68
CA GLY A 318 5.12 15.95 -15.98
C GLY A 318 6.64 16.15 -16.01
N SER A 319 7.29 16.39 -14.86
CA SER A 319 8.75 16.54 -14.75
C SER A 319 9.51 15.31 -15.28
N PHE A 320 8.91 14.13 -15.12
CA PHE A 320 9.52 12.88 -15.55
C PHE A 320 9.56 12.74 -17.07
N PHE A 321 8.57 13.26 -17.80
CA PHE A 321 8.60 13.32 -19.26
C PHE A 321 9.82 14.12 -19.74
N GLN A 322 10.08 15.28 -19.14
CA GLN A 322 11.23 16.11 -19.49
C GLN A 322 12.55 15.36 -19.24
N ARG A 323 12.64 14.61 -18.14
CA ARG A 323 13.81 13.76 -17.86
C ARG A 323 14.06 12.74 -18.96
N ILE A 324 13.02 12.06 -19.48
CA ILE A 324 13.18 11.11 -20.60
C ILE A 324 13.71 11.85 -21.84
N GLN A 325 13.16 13.03 -22.16
CA GLN A 325 13.61 13.83 -23.31
C GLN A 325 15.07 14.28 -23.18
N ASP A 326 15.52 14.62 -21.97
CA ASP A 326 16.91 15.02 -21.73
C ASP A 326 17.88 13.85 -21.89
N VAL A 327 17.50 12.65 -21.45
CA VAL A 327 18.27 11.42 -21.71
C VAL A 327 18.36 11.13 -23.20
N ILE A 328 17.24 11.22 -23.94
CA ILE A 328 17.25 11.04 -25.41
C ILE A 328 18.21 12.03 -26.07
N LYS A 329 18.18 13.31 -25.67
CA LYS A 329 19.09 14.33 -26.20
C LYS A 329 20.55 14.02 -25.89
N ALA A 330 20.86 13.55 -24.69
CA ALA A 330 22.22 13.19 -24.29
C ALA A 330 22.76 12.01 -25.11
N ILE A 331 21.96 10.96 -25.29
CA ILE A 331 22.34 9.79 -26.12
C ILE A 331 22.57 10.23 -27.57
N ARG A 332 21.70 11.09 -28.14
CA ARG A 332 21.86 11.63 -29.50
C ARG A 332 23.11 12.49 -29.67
N LYS A 333 23.58 13.15 -28.60
CA LYS A 333 24.85 13.89 -28.57
C LYS A 333 26.09 12.98 -28.44
N GLY A 334 25.89 11.67 -28.36
CA GLY A 334 26.97 10.68 -28.22
C GLY A 334 27.39 10.41 -26.78
N GLU A 335 26.63 10.86 -25.78
CA GLU A 335 26.93 10.49 -24.40
C GLU A 335 26.64 9.00 -24.14
N PRO A 336 27.54 8.28 -23.46
CA PRO A 336 27.26 6.89 -23.05
C PRO A 336 26.01 6.81 -22.17
N LEU A 337 25.18 5.79 -22.40
CA LEU A 337 23.93 5.54 -21.67
C LEU A 337 24.05 5.65 -20.13
N PRO A 338 25.03 5.01 -19.44
CA PRO A 338 25.18 5.19 -17.99
C PRO A 338 25.35 6.65 -17.56
N LYS A 339 26.10 7.43 -18.35
CA LYS A 339 26.33 8.85 -18.07
C LYS A 339 25.04 9.66 -18.31
N ALA A 340 24.35 9.40 -19.42
CA ALA A 340 23.07 10.02 -19.76
C ALA A 340 21.98 9.74 -18.71
N LEU A 341 21.98 8.56 -18.08
CA LEU A 341 21.03 8.22 -17.01
C LEU A 341 21.38 8.87 -15.66
N SER A 342 22.68 9.11 -15.40
CA SER A 342 23.20 9.69 -14.16
C SER A 342 23.13 11.22 -14.08
N SER A 343 23.09 11.90 -15.23
CA SER A 343 23.06 13.37 -15.32
C SER A 343 21.77 14.01 -14.78
N GLY A 344 20.76 13.20 -14.43
CA GLY A 344 19.48 13.66 -13.85
C GLY A 344 19.11 13.12 -12.46
N SER A 345 19.98 12.41 -11.74
CA SER A 345 19.66 11.90 -10.38
C SER A 345 20.91 11.68 -9.52
N GLY A 346 20.90 12.21 -8.30
CA GLY A 346 22.03 12.22 -7.36
C GLY A 346 22.73 10.88 -7.14
N SER A 347 24.07 10.93 -7.33
CA SER A 347 25.21 10.16 -6.76
C SER A 347 25.16 8.64 -6.50
N GLY A 348 24.03 7.94 -6.60
CA GLY A 348 23.93 6.50 -6.26
C GLY A 348 23.74 5.54 -7.44
N LEU A 349 23.22 6.00 -8.58
CA LEU A 349 22.80 5.11 -9.68
C LEU A 349 23.94 4.63 -10.60
N GLY A 350 25.08 5.32 -10.62
CA GLY A 350 26.19 4.97 -11.51
C GLY A 350 26.80 3.59 -11.20
N LYS A 351 26.90 3.22 -9.92
CA LYS A 351 27.48 1.94 -9.49
C LYS A 351 26.57 0.74 -9.80
N ALA A 352 25.26 0.87 -9.52
CA ALA A 352 24.28 -0.18 -9.78
C ALA A 352 24.12 -0.49 -11.28
N PHE A 353 24.20 0.54 -12.15
CA PHE A 353 24.21 0.33 -13.60
C PHE A 353 25.51 -0.34 -14.06
N LEU A 354 26.67 0.07 -13.55
CA LEU A 354 27.96 -0.52 -13.92
C LEU A 354 27.99 -2.02 -13.61
N GLU A 355 27.56 -2.43 -12.41
CA GLU A 355 27.50 -3.84 -11.99
C GLU A 355 26.50 -4.66 -12.83
N ALA A 356 25.34 -4.10 -13.16
CA ALA A 356 24.33 -4.75 -13.99
C ALA A 356 24.79 -4.97 -15.43
N PHE A 357 25.55 -4.02 -15.99
CA PHE A 357 26.06 -4.09 -17.37
C PHE A 357 27.32 -4.99 -17.45
N THR A 358 28.21 -4.94 -16.45
CA THR A 358 29.39 -5.82 -16.42
C THR A 358 29.01 -7.28 -16.21
N GLY A 359 28.00 -7.58 -15.37
CA GLY A 359 27.54 -8.95 -15.15
C GLY A 359 26.89 -9.62 -16.37
N LEU A 360 26.52 -8.85 -17.39
CA LEU A 360 25.98 -9.34 -18.66
C LEU A 360 27.07 -9.51 -19.75
N ILE A 361 28.26 -8.91 -19.56
CA ILE A 361 29.32 -8.80 -20.58
C ILE A 361 30.52 -9.73 -20.27
N THR A 362 30.58 -10.41 -19.11
CA THR A 362 31.70 -11.28 -18.69
C THR A 362 31.80 -12.63 -19.42
N GLY A 363 31.58 -12.65 -20.73
CA GLY A 363 31.67 -13.84 -21.59
C GLY A 363 32.61 -13.73 -22.80
N ALA A 364 33.32 -12.61 -23.06
CA ALA A 364 34.29 -12.56 -24.16
C ALA A 364 35.40 -11.51 -23.98
N PRO A 365 36.67 -11.81 -24.33
CA PRO A 365 37.75 -10.83 -24.30
C PRO A 365 37.67 -9.90 -25.52
N SER A 366 37.99 -8.64 -25.27
CA SER A 366 37.97 -7.49 -26.15
C SER A 366 38.73 -7.66 -27.49
N LYS A 367 38.07 -7.33 -28.61
CA LYS A 367 38.71 -6.85 -29.85
C LYS A 367 38.07 -5.51 -30.29
N LYS A 368 38.84 -4.44 -30.07
CA LYS A 368 38.53 -3.04 -30.42
C LYS A 368 38.60 -2.80 -31.93
N LYS A 369 37.55 -3.08 -32.72
CA LYS A 369 37.39 -2.47 -34.05
C LYS A 369 35.96 -2.38 -34.62
N ASP A 370 34.93 -2.95 -33.97
CA ASP A 370 33.50 -2.81 -34.38
C ASP A 370 32.58 -2.16 -33.33
N GLU A 371 33.13 -1.54 -32.27
CA GLU A 371 32.32 -0.95 -31.17
C GLU A 371 31.51 0.30 -31.59
N SER A 372 31.92 1.02 -32.65
CA SER A 372 31.28 2.28 -33.07
C SER A 372 29.92 2.07 -33.76
N GLN A 373 29.77 1.03 -34.59
CA GLN A 373 28.49 0.76 -35.25
C GLN A 373 27.54 0.02 -34.32
N LEU A 374 28.03 -0.96 -33.57
CA LEU A 374 27.23 -1.71 -32.60
C LEU A 374 26.72 -0.79 -31.47
N GLY A 375 27.56 0.12 -30.95
CA GLY A 375 27.15 1.11 -29.96
C GLY A 375 26.11 2.11 -30.49
N LYS A 376 26.17 2.47 -31.78
CA LYS A 376 25.14 3.30 -32.43
C LYS A 376 23.82 2.56 -32.58
N LEU A 377 23.83 1.30 -33.00
CA LEU A 377 22.63 0.47 -33.15
C LEU A 377 21.91 0.25 -31.80
N VAL A 378 22.67 -0.08 -30.75
CA VAL A 378 22.12 -0.21 -29.38
C VAL A 378 21.53 1.11 -28.89
N ASN A 379 22.18 2.24 -29.18
CA ASN A 379 21.66 3.56 -28.81
C ASN A 379 20.36 3.90 -29.54
N GLU A 380 20.23 3.58 -30.83
CA GLU A 380 18.98 3.80 -31.58
C GLU A 380 17.83 2.93 -31.06
N GLU A 381 18.08 1.67 -30.71
CA GLU A 381 17.07 0.80 -30.10
C GLU A 381 16.59 1.34 -28.74
N VAL A 382 17.54 1.78 -27.90
CA VAL A 382 17.22 2.42 -26.62
C VAL A 382 16.43 3.72 -26.84
N ILE A 383 16.79 4.56 -27.81
CA ILE A 383 16.04 5.77 -28.15
C ILE A 383 14.61 5.43 -28.56
N ASN A 384 14.41 4.37 -29.35
CA ASN A 384 13.07 3.91 -29.74
C ASN A 384 12.24 3.48 -28.53
N LEU A 385 12.83 2.70 -27.62
CA LEU A 385 12.21 2.31 -26.35
C LEU A 385 11.79 3.53 -25.51
N LEU A 386 12.66 4.54 -25.42
CA LEU A 386 12.39 5.78 -24.69
C LEU A 386 11.28 6.61 -25.33
N ASN A 387 11.24 6.68 -26.67
CA ASN A 387 10.17 7.38 -27.39
C ASN A 387 8.81 6.70 -27.16
N VAL A 388 8.76 5.36 -27.20
CA VAL A 388 7.53 4.61 -26.89
C VAL A 388 7.08 4.85 -25.46
N LYS A 389 8.00 4.83 -24.48
CA LYS A 389 7.65 5.16 -23.08
C LYS A 389 7.13 6.59 -22.94
N ALA A 390 7.76 7.55 -23.61
CA ALA A 390 7.39 8.95 -23.56
C ALA A 390 6.04 9.26 -24.24
N SER A 391 5.55 8.40 -25.13
CA SER A 391 4.25 8.56 -25.79
C SER A 391 3.07 8.02 -24.97
N ARG A 392 3.32 7.46 -23.79
CA ARG A 392 2.31 6.89 -22.89
C ARG A 392 2.11 7.77 -21.66
N ASP A 393 1.00 7.58 -20.97
CA ASP A 393 0.72 8.26 -19.71
C ASP A 393 1.68 7.80 -18.62
N LEU A 394 2.53 8.71 -18.15
CA LEU A 394 3.53 8.43 -17.14
C LEU A 394 2.89 8.51 -15.75
N MET A 395 2.91 7.40 -15.03
CA MET A 395 2.40 7.28 -13.66
C MET A 395 3.51 6.87 -12.71
N ARG A 396 3.30 7.12 -11.42
CA ARG A 396 4.19 6.65 -10.35
C ARG A 396 3.54 5.46 -9.68
N THR A 397 4.31 4.41 -9.49
CA THR A 397 3.78 3.12 -9.05
C THR A 397 4.59 2.55 -7.89
N ASN A 398 3.90 2.10 -6.85
CA ASN A 398 4.43 1.16 -5.87
C ASN A 398 3.88 -0.23 -6.16
N ILE A 399 4.70 -1.27 -6.03
CA ILE A 399 4.23 -2.66 -6.03
C ILE A 399 4.75 -3.32 -4.75
N ARG A 400 3.84 -3.98 -4.03
CA ARG A 400 4.12 -4.69 -2.78
C ARG A 400 3.60 -6.10 -2.91
N LEU A 401 4.40 -7.05 -2.44
CA LEU A 401 4.03 -8.45 -2.32
C LEU A 401 4.07 -8.79 -0.85
N LEU A 402 3.00 -9.35 -0.32
CA LEU A 402 2.98 -9.91 1.03
C LEU A 402 2.43 -11.32 0.98
N PHE A 403 2.99 -12.16 1.84
CA PHE A 403 2.58 -13.55 1.98
C PHE A 403 2.59 -13.93 3.45
N SER A 404 1.52 -14.57 3.89
CA SER A 404 1.37 -15.15 5.21
C SER A 404 1.14 -16.65 5.11
N GLY A 405 1.80 -17.41 5.96
CA GLY A 405 1.69 -18.87 6.00
C GLY A 405 2.09 -19.42 7.36
N LYS A 406 2.16 -20.75 7.48
CA LYS A 406 2.42 -21.42 8.77
C LYS A 406 3.89 -21.36 9.15
N THR A 407 4.78 -21.67 8.21
CA THR A 407 6.23 -21.69 8.44
C THR A 407 6.96 -20.61 7.63
N LYS A 408 8.16 -20.24 8.09
CA LYS A 408 8.97 -19.24 7.38
C LYS A 408 9.44 -19.75 6.02
N GLU A 409 9.76 -21.03 5.93
CA GLU A 409 10.26 -21.70 4.73
C GLU A 409 9.22 -21.68 3.60
N GLU A 410 7.97 -22.01 3.91
CA GLU A 410 6.84 -21.93 2.98
C GLU A 410 6.64 -20.50 2.48
N VAL A 411 6.57 -19.53 3.42
CA VAL A 411 6.36 -18.12 3.09
C VAL A 411 7.46 -17.59 2.17
N VAL A 412 8.72 -17.94 2.43
CA VAL A 412 9.84 -17.57 1.55
C VAL A 412 9.71 -18.23 0.17
N GLY A 413 9.32 -19.50 0.11
CA GLY A 413 9.11 -20.25 -1.13
C GLY A 413 8.08 -19.57 -2.03
N HIS A 414 6.86 -19.37 -1.52
CA HIS A 414 5.77 -18.76 -2.28
C HIS A 414 6.04 -17.30 -2.66
N LEU A 415 6.61 -16.52 -1.72
CA LEU A 415 6.99 -15.14 -2.02
C LEU A 415 8.03 -15.09 -3.17
N ASN A 416 8.97 -16.04 -3.22
CA ASN A 416 9.95 -16.12 -4.31
C ASN A 416 9.34 -16.58 -5.63
N GLU A 417 8.35 -17.47 -5.61
CA GLU A 417 7.57 -17.83 -6.80
C GLU A 417 6.86 -16.59 -7.38
N LEU A 418 6.17 -15.83 -6.53
CA LEU A 418 5.48 -14.60 -6.94
C LEU A 418 6.44 -13.54 -7.46
N LYS A 419 7.61 -13.34 -6.82
CA LYS A 419 8.67 -12.45 -7.35
C LYS A 419 9.15 -12.89 -8.72
N SER A 420 9.34 -14.21 -8.91
CA SER A 420 9.85 -14.78 -10.16
C SER A 420 8.88 -14.60 -11.33
N ALA A 421 7.58 -14.56 -11.05
CA ALA A 421 6.55 -14.27 -12.05
C ALA A 421 6.75 -12.91 -12.76
N PHE A 422 7.45 -11.95 -12.14
CA PHE A 422 7.73 -10.64 -12.76
C PHE A 422 8.93 -10.66 -13.72
N SER A 423 9.69 -11.75 -13.79
CA SER A 423 10.83 -11.87 -14.71
C SER A 423 10.42 -11.71 -16.18
N GLN A 424 9.17 -12.07 -16.51
CA GLN A 424 8.59 -11.93 -17.85
C GLN A 424 8.55 -10.47 -18.36
N PHE A 425 8.54 -9.49 -17.45
CA PHE A 425 8.55 -8.06 -17.78
C PHE A 425 9.97 -7.52 -18.03
N THR A 426 10.99 -8.38 -18.10
CA THR A 426 12.36 -7.96 -18.39
C THR A 426 12.50 -7.51 -19.85
N GLU A 427 12.92 -6.27 -20.06
CA GLU A 427 13.37 -5.75 -21.36
C GLU A 427 14.92 -5.73 -21.37
N PRO A 428 15.59 -6.59 -22.18
CA PRO A 428 17.05 -6.69 -22.19
C PRO A 428 17.78 -5.36 -22.39
N ASN A 429 17.28 -4.51 -23.29
CA ASN A 429 17.82 -3.18 -23.57
C ASN A 429 17.18 -2.07 -22.72
N GLY A 430 16.39 -2.45 -21.72
CA GLY A 430 15.63 -1.55 -20.87
C GLY A 430 15.84 -1.86 -19.40
N ASN A 431 14.80 -2.36 -18.75
CA ASN A 431 14.76 -2.55 -17.31
C ASN A 431 14.07 -3.86 -16.92
N SER A 432 14.18 -4.22 -15.64
CA SER A 432 13.57 -5.38 -15.02
C SER A 432 13.15 -5.06 -13.61
N PHE A 433 12.18 -5.81 -13.09
CA PHE A 433 11.82 -5.77 -11.69
C PHE A 433 12.85 -6.53 -10.85
N ILE A 434 13.19 -5.94 -9.70
CA ILE A 434 13.86 -6.61 -8.59
C ILE A 434 13.01 -6.39 -7.34
N PHE A 435 12.98 -7.37 -6.46
CA PHE A 435 12.24 -7.25 -5.20
C PHE A 435 13.20 -7.16 -4.04
N LYS A 436 12.94 -6.20 -3.15
CA LYS A 436 13.69 -6.05 -1.90
C LYS A 436 12.85 -6.60 -0.77
N ASP A 437 13.36 -7.65 -0.13
CA ASP A 437 12.77 -8.20 1.07
C ASP A 437 12.83 -7.19 2.22
N CYS A 438 11.73 -7.09 2.96
CA CYS A 438 11.61 -6.24 4.12
C CYS A 438 11.78 -7.07 5.39
N GLU A 439 12.60 -6.59 6.33
CA GLU A 439 12.85 -7.24 7.61
C GLU A 439 12.77 -6.22 8.76
N GLY A 440 12.43 -6.70 9.96
CA GLY A 440 12.31 -5.89 11.17
C GLY A 440 11.44 -4.64 10.97
N LYS A 441 11.95 -3.46 11.36
CA LYS A 441 11.22 -2.19 11.24
C LYS A 441 10.74 -1.86 9.83
N LYS A 442 11.44 -2.33 8.79
CA LYS A 442 11.01 -2.11 7.39
C LYS A 442 9.81 -2.97 7.04
N LEU A 443 9.74 -4.18 7.61
CA LEU A 443 8.59 -5.07 7.45
C LEU A 443 7.37 -4.51 8.18
N ASP A 444 7.54 -4.02 9.41
CA ASP A 444 6.46 -3.35 10.15
C ASP A 444 5.91 -2.13 9.40
N LYS A 445 6.83 -1.33 8.81
CA LYS A 445 6.45 -0.21 7.96
C LYS A 445 5.70 -0.68 6.71
N LEU A 446 6.14 -1.76 6.07
CA LEU A 446 5.46 -2.33 4.90
C LEU A 446 4.04 -2.78 5.24
N PHE A 447 3.84 -3.48 6.36
CA PHE A 447 2.52 -3.92 6.82
C PHE A 447 1.60 -2.74 7.08
N TYR A 448 2.11 -1.72 7.77
CA TYR A 448 1.36 -0.47 7.99
C TYR A 448 0.98 0.18 6.66
N GLN A 449 1.93 0.36 5.75
CA GLN A 449 1.65 0.99 4.46
C GLN A 449 0.70 0.16 3.58
N PHE A 450 0.77 -1.17 3.67
CA PHE A 450 -0.15 -2.09 3.01
C PHE A 450 -1.58 -1.90 3.54
N ALA A 451 -1.78 -2.04 4.86
CA ALA A 451 -3.09 -1.97 5.50
C ALA A 451 -3.77 -0.62 5.25
N PHE A 452 -3.01 0.48 5.29
CA PHE A 452 -3.53 1.82 4.99
C PHE A 452 -3.39 2.21 3.53
N ARG A 453 -2.97 1.31 2.63
CA ARG A 453 -2.82 1.61 1.19
C ARG A 453 -2.04 2.91 0.94
N ILE A 454 -1.01 3.19 1.74
CA ILE A 454 -0.26 4.44 1.71
C ILE A 454 0.71 4.42 0.54
N PHE A 455 0.65 5.41 -0.33
CA PHE A 455 1.63 5.60 -1.39
C PHE A 455 2.98 6.09 -0.85
N ASP A 456 4.08 5.40 -1.14
CA ASP A 456 5.43 5.80 -0.73
C ASP A 456 6.21 6.39 -1.92
N LYS A 457 6.41 7.71 -1.88
CA LYS A 457 7.14 8.48 -2.90
C LYS A 457 8.59 8.01 -3.07
N ASN A 458 9.24 7.52 -2.02
CA ASN A 458 10.63 7.03 -2.08
C ASN A 458 10.70 5.63 -2.68
N GLU A 459 9.58 4.91 -2.69
CA GLU A 459 9.51 3.59 -3.27
C GLU A 459 8.93 3.53 -4.66
N ALA A 460 8.41 4.66 -5.13
CA ALA A 460 7.77 4.75 -6.43
C ALA A 460 8.78 4.69 -7.57
N PHE A 461 8.42 3.97 -8.62
CA PHE A 461 9.05 4.03 -9.93
C PHE A 461 8.03 4.48 -10.98
N TYR A 462 8.48 4.66 -12.22
CA TYR A 462 7.70 5.18 -13.34
C TYR A 462 7.73 4.22 -14.51
#